data_AF-A0A7R9ZSJ8-F1
#
_entry.id   AF-A0A7R9ZSJ8-F1
#
_cell.length_a   1.000
_cell.length_b   1.000
_cell.length_c   1.000
_cell.angle_alpha   90.00
_cell.angle_beta   90.00
_cell.angle_gamma   90.00
#
_symmetry.space_group_name_H-M   'P 1'
#
loop_
_entity.id
_entity.type
_entity.pdbx_description
1 polymer ?
#
loop_
_entity_poly.entity_id
_entity_poly.type
_entity_poly.pdbx_seq_one_letter_code
_entity_poly.pdbx_strand_id
1 'polypeptide(L)'
;AAWSISNYINFSFFDGTRLSHIDADCAAYTKVLLDFNQTQQHYLMCLGWQKIMNLRGTSKHTVLLIGDAFDERKGTYDTVDLMANTQKHALDLTKAGLCCFFGEYEMGAKLSVVSALALAEATPGASTVPPSLFRAALTCFAASHVTTSKSRKYLKTARQCAKQLKVWNKQGHPNCPHYLTILKAEEHFLRGKHSSAIALYAQSIKSTSQRGYIHDEATANERLADCLMDYGRRDDAKSRYEESSRLYREWGALKKVEVLEAKTQKLFQ
;
A
#
# COMPACT_ATOMS: atom_id res chain seq x y z
N ALA A 1 7.82 24.54 7.71
CA ALA A 1 8.50 23.54 8.55
C ALA A 1 7.66 22.26 8.70
N ALA A 2 6.53 22.29 9.40
CA ALA A 2 5.71 21.08 9.65
C ALA A 2 5.24 20.34 8.38
N TRP A 3 4.74 21.06 7.38
CA TRP A 3 4.39 20.48 6.08
C TRP A 3 5.57 19.81 5.37
N SER A 4 6.76 20.39 5.48
CA SER A 4 7.98 19.84 4.87
C SER A 4 8.40 18.54 5.57
N ILE A 5 8.29 18.49 6.90
CA ILE A 5 8.55 17.28 7.71
C ILE A 5 7.56 16.16 7.31
N SER A 6 6.26 16.46 7.28
CA SER A 6 5.25 15.47 6.88
C SER A 6 5.48 14.95 5.45
N ASN A 7 5.83 15.83 4.52
CA ASN A 7 6.13 15.42 3.15
C ASN A 7 7.40 14.58 3.08
N TYR A 8 8.47 14.96 3.78
CA TYR A 8 9.71 14.19 3.87
C TYR A 8 9.43 12.76 4.32
N ILE A 9 8.74 12.55 5.45
CA ILE A 9 8.40 11.21 5.97
C ILE A 9 7.58 10.39 4.96
N ASN A 10 6.59 11.01 4.32
CA ASN A 10 5.76 10.33 3.32
C ASN A 10 6.59 9.96 2.08
N PHE A 11 7.42 10.86 1.58
CA PHE A 11 8.30 10.59 0.44
C PHE A 11 9.33 9.52 0.77
N SER A 12 9.95 9.54 1.95
CA SER A 12 10.86 8.48 2.41
C SER A 12 10.17 7.12 2.48
N PHE A 13 8.87 7.07 2.80
CA PHE A 13 8.13 5.82 2.71
C PHE A 13 7.95 5.37 1.24
N PHE A 14 7.58 6.28 0.34
CA PHE A 14 7.29 5.98 -1.07
C PHE A 14 8.53 5.80 -1.95
N ASP A 15 9.69 6.34 -1.56
CA ASP A 15 10.95 6.18 -2.27
C ASP A 15 11.68 4.88 -1.90
N GLY A 16 11.20 4.16 -0.88
CA GLY A 16 11.80 2.89 -0.45
C GLY A 16 12.89 3.04 0.61
N THR A 17 13.01 4.19 1.27
CA THR A 17 13.89 4.36 2.43
C THR A 17 13.63 3.28 3.47
N ARG A 18 14.70 2.77 4.10
CA ARG A 18 14.62 1.74 5.15
C ARG A 18 13.68 2.21 6.26
N LEU A 19 12.72 1.36 6.61
CA LEU A 19 11.71 1.65 7.64
C LEU A 19 12.31 1.99 9.00
N SER A 20 13.54 1.53 9.29
CA SER A 20 14.27 1.89 10.52
C SER A 20 14.66 3.36 10.60
N HIS A 21 15.01 3.99 9.47
CA HIS A 21 15.34 5.41 9.45
C HIS A 21 14.09 6.26 9.61
N ILE A 22 13.02 5.90 8.90
CA ILE A 22 11.75 6.64 8.97
C ILE A 22 11.15 6.56 10.38
N ASP A 23 11.23 5.41 11.05
CA ASP A 23 10.78 5.24 12.43
C ASP A 23 11.53 6.16 13.41
N ALA A 24 12.86 6.26 13.27
CA ALA A 24 13.67 7.17 14.09
C ALA A 24 13.30 8.64 13.83
N ASP A 25 13.10 9.01 12.56
CA ASP A 25 12.68 10.36 12.19
C ASP A 25 11.29 10.69 12.72
N CYS A 26 10.33 9.76 12.63
CA CYS A 26 8.99 9.92 13.20
C CYS A 26 9.06 10.15 14.72
N ALA A 27 9.87 9.37 15.45
CA ALA A 27 10.05 9.55 16.89
C ALA A 27 10.60 10.95 17.25
N ALA A 28 11.54 11.46 16.46
CA ALA A 28 12.12 12.79 16.66
C ALA A 28 11.13 13.93 16.37
N TYR A 29 10.34 13.82 15.30
CA TYR A 29 9.49 14.91 14.84
C TYR A 29 8.09 14.95 15.48
N THR A 30 7.60 13.85 16.05
CA THR A 30 6.27 13.78 16.69
C THR A 30 6.08 14.82 17.78
N LYS A 31 7.03 14.89 18.72
CA LYS A 31 6.99 15.89 19.79
C LYS A 31 7.03 17.31 19.23
N VAL A 32 7.90 17.56 18.24
CA VAL A 32 8.05 18.87 17.60
C VAL A 32 6.73 19.34 17.00
N LEU A 33 6.01 18.50 16.24
CA LEU A 33 4.74 18.89 15.63
C LEU A 33 3.67 19.22 16.68
N LEU A 34 3.67 18.52 17.82
CA LEU A 34 2.76 18.80 18.93
C LEU A 34 3.10 20.14 19.60
N ASP A 35 4.38 20.39 19.90
CA ASP A 35 4.86 21.62 20.55
C ASP A 35 4.55 22.88 19.70
N PHE A 36 4.53 22.75 18.36
CA PHE A 36 4.16 23.82 17.43
C PHE A 36 2.65 23.92 17.14
N ASN A 37 1.79 23.22 17.89
CA ASN A 37 0.33 23.18 17.71
C ASN A 37 -0.11 22.75 16.29
N GLN A 38 0.68 21.91 15.61
CA GLN A 38 0.37 21.43 14.25
C GLN A 38 -0.43 20.13 14.31
N THR A 39 -1.63 20.18 14.90
CA THR A 39 -2.46 19.02 15.24
C THR A 39 -2.80 18.12 14.06
N GLN A 40 -3.13 18.70 12.89
CA GLN A 40 -3.41 17.92 11.68
C GLN A 40 -2.19 17.13 11.19
N GLN A 41 -1.02 17.76 11.20
CA GLN A 41 0.21 17.12 10.73
C GLN A 41 0.72 16.08 11.73
N HIS A 42 0.58 16.38 13.02
CA HIS A 42 0.80 15.42 14.09
C HIS A 42 -0.07 14.17 13.90
N TYR A 43 -1.38 14.32 13.67
CA TYR A 43 -2.29 13.21 13.40
C TYR A 43 -1.81 12.34 12.23
N LEU A 44 -1.54 12.95 11.07
CA LEU A 44 -1.13 12.21 9.86
C LEU A 44 0.22 11.52 10.04
N MET A 45 1.15 12.13 10.79
CA MET A 45 2.43 11.53 11.08
C MET A 45 2.32 10.37 12.06
N CYS A 46 1.55 10.50 13.14
CA CYS A 46 1.24 9.39 14.06
C CYS A 46 0.61 8.21 13.31
N LEU A 47 -0.35 8.49 12.42
CA LEU A 47 -0.99 7.50 11.57
C LEU A 47 0.04 6.76 10.68
N GLY A 48 0.91 7.52 10.00
CA GLY A 48 1.98 6.97 9.16
C GLY A 48 3.04 6.20 9.95
N TRP A 49 3.39 6.68 11.14
CA TRP A 49 4.36 6.05 12.03
C TRP A 49 3.83 4.71 12.57
N GLN A 50 2.57 4.65 12.98
CA GLN A 50 1.95 3.39 13.40
C GLN A 50 1.93 2.36 12.26
N LYS A 51 1.66 2.77 11.02
CA LYS A 51 1.79 1.89 9.84
C LYS A 51 3.22 1.33 9.72
N ILE A 52 4.24 2.15 9.92
CA ILE A 52 5.65 1.72 9.88
C ILE A 52 5.93 0.69 10.98
N MET A 53 5.47 0.94 12.21
CA MET A 53 5.60 0.01 13.33
C MET A 53 4.92 -1.34 13.05
N ASN A 54 3.73 -1.33 12.43
CA ASN A 54 3.02 -2.53 12.02
C ASN A 54 3.80 -3.35 10.98
N LEU A 55 4.39 -2.70 9.96
CA LEU A 55 5.21 -3.37 8.94
C LEU A 55 6.51 -3.94 9.52
N ARG A 56 7.14 -3.21 10.44
CA ARG A 56 8.37 -3.63 11.12
C ARG A 56 8.16 -4.75 12.13
N GLY A 57 6.94 -4.95 12.61
CA GLY A 57 6.64 -5.93 13.66
C GLY A 57 6.93 -5.44 15.08
N THR A 58 7.08 -4.13 15.27
CA THR A 58 7.15 -3.51 16.60
C THR A 58 5.76 -3.26 17.20
N SER A 59 4.70 -3.33 16.38
CA SER A 59 3.30 -3.37 16.82
C SER A 59 2.81 -4.80 17.01
N LYS A 60 1.88 -4.99 17.96
CA LYS A 60 1.18 -6.28 18.16
C LYS A 60 0.20 -6.61 17.03
N HIS A 61 -0.21 -5.61 16.25
CA HIS A 61 -1.21 -5.75 15.21
C HIS A 61 -0.61 -5.56 13.82
N THR A 62 -1.08 -6.34 12.84
CA THR A 62 -0.68 -6.21 11.43
C THR A 62 -1.49 -5.13 10.71
N VAL A 63 -2.82 -5.20 10.78
CA VAL A 63 -3.75 -4.33 10.02
C VAL A 63 -4.51 -3.32 10.87
N LEU A 64 -4.58 -3.52 12.18
CA LEU A 64 -5.17 -2.54 13.11
C LEU A 64 -4.11 -1.49 13.47
N LEU A 65 -4.48 -0.22 13.40
CA LEU A 65 -3.61 0.89 13.76
C LEU A 65 -3.82 1.23 15.24
N ILE A 66 -3.38 0.30 16.08
CA ILE A 66 -3.45 0.40 17.54
C ILE A 66 -2.04 0.12 18.07
N GLY A 67 -1.43 1.10 18.70
CA GLY A 67 -0.12 0.99 19.30
C GLY A 67 0.34 2.30 19.93
N ASP A 68 1.65 2.42 20.12
CA ASP A 68 2.24 3.53 20.85
C ASP A 68 2.12 4.86 20.10
N ALA A 69 2.14 4.82 18.76
CA ALA A 69 2.11 6.02 17.93
C ALA A 69 0.68 6.47 17.59
N PHE A 70 -0.28 5.54 17.47
CA PHE A 70 -1.65 5.85 17.06
C PHE A 70 -2.65 4.81 17.60
N ASP A 71 -3.86 5.25 17.93
CA ASP A 71 -4.96 4.38 18.35
C ASP A 71 -6.25 4.75 17.62
N GLU A 72 -6.60 3.98 16.59
CA GLU A 72 -7.80 4.17 15.77
C GLU A 72 -9.13 4.11 16.55
N ARG A 73 -9.13 3.60 17.80
CA ARG A 73 -10.33 3.52 18.64
C ARG A 73 -10.65 4.83 19.36
N LYS A 74 -9.65 5.70 19.53
CA LYS A 74 -9.79 6.98 20.25
C LYS A 74 -10.58 8.04 19.47
N GLY A 75 -11.13 7.65 18.32
CA GLY A 75 -11.91 8.51 17.44
C GLY A 75 -11.05 9.46 16.62
N THR A 76 -11.55 9.83 15.45
CA THR A 76 -11.18 11.10 14.81
C THR A 76 -11.72 12.22 15.67
N TYR A 77 -10.96 13.30 15.91
CA TYR A 77 -11.46 14.46 16.65
C TYR A 77 -12.85 14.83 16.14
N ASP A 78 -13.85 14.75 17.03
CA ASP A 78 -15.28 14.92 16.76
C ASP A 78 -15.59 16.34 16.25
N THR A 79 -15.36 16.60 14.96
CA THR A 79 -16.01 17.71 14.28
C THR A 79 -16.65 17.21 12.98
N VAL A 80 -17.85 17.68 12.66
CA VAL A 80 -18.59 17.35 11.41
C VAL A 80 -17.99 18.11 10.21
N ASP A 81 -16.68 18.37 10.25
CA ASP A 81 -15.96 19.18 9.28
C ASP A 81 -15.32 18.34 8.17
N LEU A 82 -15.07 18.99 7.04
CA LEU A 82 -14.32 18.44 5.90
C LEU A 82 -12.97 17.80 6.32
N MET A 83 -12.36 18.31 7.39
CA MET A 83 -11.12 17.78 7.96
C MET A 83 -11.30 16.40 8.60
N ALA A 84 -12.40 16.15 9.32
CA ALA A 84 -12.67 14.85 9.94
C ALA A 84 -12.93 13.77 8.87
N ASN A 85 -13.65 14.11 7.79
CA ASN A 85 -13.85 13.21 6.65
C ASN A 85 -12.53 12.88 5.96
N THR A 86 -11.66 13.87 5.77
CA THR A 86 -10.33 13.66 5.16
C THR A 86 -9.45 12.76 6.04
N GLN A 87 -9.44 12.98 7.36
CA GLN A 87 -8.72 12.13 8.33
C GLN A 87 -9.23 10.69 8.29
N LYS A 88 -10.56 10.50 8.27
CA LYS A 88 -11.17 9.18 8.14
C LYS A 88 -10.74 8.48 6.85
N HIS A 89 -10.78 9.17 5.71
CA HIS A 89 -10.37 8.57 4.45
C HIS A 89 -8.87 8.23 4.43
N ALA A 90 -8.03 9.07 5.05
CA ALA A 90 -6.61 8.77 5.22
C ALA A 90 -6.37 7.54 6.11
N LEU A 91 -7.11 7.42 7.21
CA LEU A 91 -7.09 6.24 8.08
C LEU A 91 -7.49 4.98 7.32
N ASP A 92 -8.64 5.01 6.64
CA ASP A 92 -9.17 3.89 5.87
C ASP A 92 -8.19 3.42 4.79
N LEU A 93 -7.53 4.34 4.08
CA LEU A 93 -6.58 4.01 3.03
C LEU A 93 -5.22 3.55 3.58
N THR A 94 -4.81 4.06 4.74
CA THR A 94 -3.64 3.54 5.46
C THR A 94 -3.86 2.09 5.88
N LYS A 95 -5.04 1.79 6.45
CA LYS A 95 -5.45 0.42 6.80
C LYS A 95 -5.59 -0.46 5.55
N ALA A 96 -6.18 0.06 4.47
CA ALA A 96 -6.28 -0.68 3.21
C ALA A 96 -4.88 -1.02 2.65
N GLY A 97 -3.92 -0.11 2.77
CA GLY A 97 -2.52 -0.36 2.43
C GLY A 97 -1.90 -1.49 3.25
N LEU A 98 -2.11 -1.51 4.58
CA LEU A 98 -1.67 -2.62 5.43
C LEU A 98 -2.36 -3.94 5.04
N CYS A 99 -3.66 -3.90 4.76
CA CYS A 99 -4.41 -5.06 4.28
C CYS A 99 -3.82 -5.59 2.96
N CYS A 100 -3.42 -4.70 2.05
CA CYS A 100 -2.73 -5.05 0.81
C CYS A 100 -1.42 -5.81 1.10
N PHE A 101 -0.58 -5.29 1.99
CA PHE A 101 0.67 -5.95 2.36
C PHE A 101 0.42 -7.30 3.02
N PHE A 102 -0.52 -7.40 3.97
CA PHE A 102 -0.73 -8.63 4.75
C PHE A 102 -1.69 -9.64 4.11
N GLY A 103 -2.22 -9.37 2.91
CA GLY A 103 -3.11 -10.28 2.19
C GLY A 103 -4.58 -10.26 2.65
N GLU A 104 -4.95 -9.32 3.52
CA GLU A 104 -6.33 -9.12 4.03
C GLU A 104 -7.20 -8.38 3.01
N TYR A 105 -7.22 -8.87 1.77
CA TYR A 105 -7.72 -8.11 0.62
C TYR A 105 -9.20 -7.73 0.73
N GLU A 106 -10.07 -8.60 1.27
CA GLU A 106 -11.51 -8.27 1.38
C GLU A 106 -11.74 -7.09 2.33
N MET A 107 -11.02 -7.04 3.46
CA MET A 107 -11.10 -5.94 4.42
C MET A 107 -10.61 -4.64 3.77
N GLY A 108 -9.42 -4.67 3.15
CA GLY A 108 -8.87 -3.49 2.51
C GLY A 108 -9.71 -3.00 1.32
N ALA A 109 -10.35 -3.90 0.58
CA ALA A 109 -11.24 -3.55 -0.53
C ALA A 109 -12.53 -2.87 -0.02
N LYS A 110 -13.10 -3.32 1.10
CA LYS A 110 -14.25 -2.65 1.74
C LYS A 110 -13.93 -1.19 2.09
N LEU A 111 -12.75 -0.94 2.68
CA LEU A 111 -12.28 0.40 3.02
C LEU A 111 -12.01 1.24 1.76
N SER A 112 -11.35 0.65 0.76
CA SER A 112 -11.01 1.30 -0.51
C SER A 112 -12.22 1.77 -1.29
N VAL A 113 -13.30 0.97 -1.30
CA VAL A 113 -14.57 1.30 -1.94
C VAL A 113 -15.19 2.58 -1.39
N VAL A 114 -15.01 2.85 -0.10
CA VAL A 114 -15.55 4.04 0.57
C VAL A 114 -14.63 5.24 0.38
N SER A 115 -13.32 5.04 0.50
CA SER A 115 -12.41 6.15 0.79
C SER A 115 -11.45 6.53 -0.34
N ALA A 116 -11.22 5.67 -1.34
CA ALA A 116 -10.20 5.91 -2.37
C ALA A 116 -10.47 7.16 -3.21
N LEU A 117 -11.63 7.24 -3.86
CA LEU A 117 -11.99 8.38 -4.72
C LEU A 117 -12.32 9.62 -3.88
N ALA A 118 -12.97 9.44 -2.72
CA ALA A 118 -13.31 10.53 -1.82
C ALA A 118 -12.06 11.28 -1.31
N LEU A 119 -10.98 10.56 -0.95
CA LEU A 119 -9.72 11.22 -0.57
C LEU A 119 -9.10 11.98 -1.76
N ALA A 120 -9.13 11.38 -2.95
CA ALA A 120 -8.57 11.99 -4.15
C ALA A 120 -9.31 13.28 -4.55
N GLU A 121 -10.63 13.31 -4.36
CA GLU A 121 -11.46 14.50 -4.59
C GLU A 121 -11.23 15.57 -3.52
N ALA A 122 -11.12 15.18 -2.24
CA ALA A 122 -10.89 16.10 -1.15
C ALA A 122 -9.48 16.72 -1.16
N THR A 123 -8.47 15.98 -1.63
CA THR A 123 -7.05 16.37 -1.54
C THR A 123 -6.25 16.06 -2.82
N PRO A 124 -6.65 16.52 -4.00
CA PRO A 124 -6.03 16.11 -5.27
C PRO A 124 -4.54 16.45 -5.42
N GLY A 125 -4.04 17.43 -4.66
CA GLY A 125 -2.63 17.82 -4.64
C GLY A 125 -1.76 17.09 -3.61
N ALA A 126 -2.33 16.22 -2.77
CA ALA A 126 -1.56 15.52 -1.74
C ALA A 126 -0.71 14.39 -2.36
N SER A 127 0.58 14.39 -2.05
CA SER A 127 1.58 13.42 -2.54
C SER A 127 1.25 11.97 -2.17
N THR A 128 0.47 11.77 -1.11
CA THR A 128 0.00 10.46 -0.64
C THR A 128 -1.14 9.88 -1.46
N VAL A 129 -1.83 10.68 -2.28
CA VAL A 129 -3.02 10.23 -3.02
C VAL A 129 -2.68 9.24 -4.14
N PRO A 130 -1.70 9.49 -5.05
CA PRO A 130 -1.34 8.50 -6.07
C PRO A 130 -0.96 7.11 -5.51
N PRO A 131 -0.06 6.97 -4.51
CA PRO A 131 0.23 5.65 -3.94
C PRO A 131 -0.98 5.05 -3.21
N SER A 132 -1.83 5.85 -2.57
CA SER A 132 -3.06 5.36 -1.93
C SER A 132 -4.06 4.80 -2.94
N LEU A 133 -4.27 5.48 -4.07
CA LEU A 133 -5.12 4.99 -5.16
C LEU A 133 -4.56 3.72 -5.79
N PHE A 134 -3.23 3.64 -5.96
CA PHE A 134 -2.58 2.43 -6.44
C PHE A 134 -2.83 1.24 -5.51
N ARG A 135 -2.56 1.39 -4.21
CA ARG A 135 -2.77 0.34 -3.21
C ARG A 135 -4.24 -0.05 -3.08
N ALA A 136 -5.15 0.92 -3.11
CA ALA A 136 -6.59 0.68 -3.12
C ALA A 136 -7.03 -0.15 -4.34
N ALA A 137 -6.55 0.23 -5.53
CA ALA A 137 -6.86 -0.49 -6.77
C ALA A 137 -6.32 -1.93 -6.74
N LEU A 138 -5.07 -2.11 -6.33
CA LEU A 138 -4.43 -3.42 -6.23
C LEU A 138 -5.18 -4.32 -5.24
N THR A 139 -5.53 -3.79 -4.07
CA THR A 139 -6.30 -4.51 -3.04
C THR A 139 -7.68 -4.93 -3.55
N CYS A 140 -8.38 -4.05 -4.24
CA CYS A 140 -9.68 -4.36 -4.84
C CYS A 140 -9.57 -5.45 -5.93
N PHE A 141 -8.55 -5.39 -6.78
CA PHE A 141 -8.34 -6.46 -7.75
C PHE A 141 -7.98 -7.80 -7.09
N ALA A 142 -7.08 -7.79 -6.11
CA ALA A 142 -6.70 -9.00 -5.38
C ALA A 142 -7.90 -9.61 -4.62
N ALA A 143 -8.76 -8.78 -4.01
CA ALA A 143 -9.99 -9.23 -3.36
C ALA A 143 -10.97 -9.89 -4.34
N SER A 144 -11.01 -9.40 -5.60
CA SER A 144 -11.84 -9.97 -6.65
C SER A 144 -11.44 -11.37 -7.10
N HIS A 145 -10.19 -11.80 -6.85
CA HIS A 145 -9.78 -13.20 -7.04
C HIS A 145 -10.40 -14.14 -5.99
N VAL A 146 -10.65 -13.65 -4.78
CA VAL A 146 -11.08 -14.47 -3.63
C VAL A 146 -12.60 -14.43 -3.45
N THR A 147 -13.23 -13.26 -3.60
CA THR A 147 -14.64 -13.05 -3.27
C THR A 147 -15.49 -12.75 -4.50
N THR A 148 -16.26 -13.73 -4.96
CA THR A 148 -17.13 -13.59 -6.15
C THR A 148 -18.33 -12.68 -5.93
N SER A 149 -18.95 -12.71 -4.75
CA SER A 149 -20.21 -11.99 -4.45
C SER A 149 -20.10 -10.46 -4.51
N LYS A 150 -18.95 -9.91 -4.13
CA LYS A 150 -18.68 -8.45 -4.13
C LYS A 150 -17.75 -8.00 -5.25
N SER A 151 -17.28 -8.95 -6.07
CA SER A 151 -16.27 -8.70 -7.11
C SER A 151 -16.64 -7.54 -8.03
N ARG A 152 -17.92 -7.39 -8.41
CA ARG A 152 -18.37 -6.28 -9.27
C ARG A 152 -18.08 -4.89 -8.67
N LYS A 153 -18.28 -4.71 -7.36
CA LYS A 153 -18.05 -3.42 -6.67
C LYS A 153 -16.55 -3.14 -6.58
N TYR A 154 -15.76 -4.14 -6.21
CA TYR A 154 -14.30 -4.02 -6.12
C TYR A 154 -13.66 -3.74 -7.48
N LEU A 155 -14.05 -4.48 -8.53
CA LEU A 155 -13.58 -4.22 -9.90
C LEU A 155 -13.93 -2.81 -10.39
N LYS A 156 -15.13 -2.31 -10.05
CA LYS A 156 -15.52 -0.93 -10.39
C LYS A 156 -14.57 0.08 -9.73
N THR A 157 -14.35 -0.03 -8.42
CA THR A 157 -13.44 0.85 -7.68
C THR A 157 -12.01 0.76 -8.21
N ALA A 158 -11.49 -0.45 -8.44
CA ALA A 158 -10.14 -0.66 -8.97
C ALA A 158 -9.94 0.03 -10.32
N ARG A 159 -10.89 -0.13 -11.24
CA ARG A 159 -10.87 0.53 -12.56
C ARG A 159 -10.98 2.04 -12.48
N GLN A 160 -11.78 2.58 -11.56
CA GLN A 160 -11.87 4.02 -11.35
C GLN A 160 -10.55 4.61 -10.82
N CYS A 161 -9.93 3.96 -9.85
CA CYS A 161 -8.62 4.35 -9.33
C CYS A 161 -7.54 4.29 -10.44
N ALA A 162 -7.50 3.20 -11.21
CA ALA A 162 -6.59 3.05 -12.35
C ALA A 162 -6.84 4.11 -13.44
N LYS A 163 -8.10 4.48 -13.69
CA LYS A 163 -8.46 5.56 -14.63
C LYS A 163 -7.91 6.90 -14.14
N GLN A 164 -8.03 7.22 -12.85
CA GLN A 164 -7.50 8.46 -12.28
C GLN A 164 -5.97 8.52 -12.42
N LEU A 165 -5.27 7.44 -12.05
CA LEU A 165 -3.81 7.33 -12.21
C LEU A 165 -3.39 7.47 -13.68
N LYS A 166 -4.19 6.95 -14.63
CA LYS A 166 -3.94 7.10 -16.06
C LYS A 166 -4.08 8.55 -16.53
N VAL A 167 -5.04 9.30 -16.00
CA VAL A 167 -5.17 10.74 -16.28
C VAL A 167 -3.94 11.48 -15.79
N TRP A 168 -3.50 11.27 -14.55
CA TRP A 168 -2.30 11.91 -14.01
C TRP A 168 -1.01 11.50 -14.73
N ASN A 169 -0.90 10.25 -15.17
CA ASN A 169 0.22 9.82 -16.00
C ASN A 169 0.28 10.58 -17.34
N LYS A 170 -0.87 10.83 -17.98
CA LYS A 170 -0.92 11.64 -19.21
C LYS A 170 -0.56 13.11 -18.96
N GLN A 171 -0.82 13.61 -17.76
CA GLN A 171 -0.43 14.96 -17.32
C GLN A 171 1.04 15.04 -16.87
N GLY A 172 1.80 13.95 -16.96
CA GLY A 172 3.25 13.94 -16.68
C GLY A 172 3.63 13.55 -15.25
N HIS A 173 2.72 13.02 -14.43
CA HIS A 173 3.06 12.62 -13.07
C HIS A 173 4.06 11.44 -13.06
N PRO A 174 5.31 11.63 -12.58
CA PRO A 174 6.41 10.68 -12.82
C PRO A 174 6.28 9.35 -12.08
N ASN A 175 5.48 9.32 -11.00
CA ASN A 175 5.27 8.12 -10.17
C ASN A 175 4.11 7.24 -10.67
N CYS A 176 3.27 7.70 -11.61
CA CYS A 176 2.14 6.89 -12.08
C CYS A 176 2.48 5.72 -13.04
N PRO A 177 3.55 5.74 -13.87
CA PRO A 177 3.79 4.70 -14.86
C PRO A 177 3.89 3.28 -14.29
N HIS A 178 4.66 3.08 -13.22
CA HIS A 178 4.90 1.75 -12.66
C HIS A 178 3.65 1.19 -11.97
N TYR A 179 2.90 2.03 -11.25
CA TYR A 179 1.58 1.67 -10.71
C TYR A 179 0.65 1.15 -11.81
N LEU A 180 0.57 1.86 -12.94
CA LEU A 180 -0.31 1.46 -14.05
C LEU A 180 0.11 0.13 -14.69
N THR A 181 1.41 -0.17 -14.75
CA THR A 181 1.91 -1.45 -15.26
C THR A 181 1.49 -2.60 -14.35
N ILE A 182 1.66 -2.45 -13.03
CA ILE A 182 1.23 -3.46 -12.04
C ILE A 182 -0.29 -3.66 -12.10
N LEU A 183 -1.08 -2.58 -12.13
CA LEU A 183 -2.54 -2.68 -12.18
C LEU A 183 -3.05 -3.32 -13.49
N LYS A 184 -2.36 -3.11 -14.61
CA LYS A 184 -2.66 -3.83 -15.86
C LYS A 184 -2.33 -5.31 -15.75
N ALA A 185 -1.19 -5.66 -15.13
CA ALA A 185 -0.81 -7.06 -14.91
C ALA A 185 -1.88 -7.80 -14.10
N GLU A 186 -2.34 -7.17 -13.02
CA GLU A 186 -3.38 -7.68 -12.15
C GLU A 186 -4.75 -7.82 -12.87
N GLU A 187 -5.12 -6.86 -13.72
CA GLU A 187 -6.33 -6.97 -14.54
C GLU A 187 -6.25 -8.13 -15.56
N HIS A 188 -5.07 -8.38 -16.14
CA HIS A 188 -4.86 -9.55 -17.01
C HIS A 188 -4.92 -10.85 -16.22
N PHE A 189 -4.34 -10.87 -15.02
CA PHE A 189 -4.37 -12.03 -14.13
C PHE A 189 -5.82 -12.41 -13.77
N LEU A 190 -6.65 -11.44 -13.38
CA LEU A 190 -8.08 -11.64 -13.12
C LEU A 190 -8.88 -12.21 -14.29
N ARG A 191 -8.41 -12.00 -15.52
CA ARG A 191 -9.06 -12.49 -16.75
C ARG A 191 -8.52 -13.85 -17.20
N GLY A 192 -7.66 -14.51 -16.40
CA GLY A 192 -6.99 -15.75 -16.77
C GLY A 192 -5.99 -15.59 -17.92
N LYS A 193 -5.50 -14.37 -18.18
CA LYS A 193 -4.50 -14.11 -19.23
C LYS A 193 -3.09 -14.17 -18.66
N HIS A 194 -2.72 -15.30 -18.06
CA HIS A 194 -1.49 -15.47 -17.27
C HIS A 194 -0.23 -15.05 -18.02
N SER A 195 -0.04 -15.49 -19.28
CA SER A 195 1.17 -15.14 -20.05
C SER A 195 1.35 -13.62 -20.22
N SER A 196 0.25 -12.88 -20.46
CA SER A 196 0.29 -11.42 -20.54
C SER A 196 0.51 -10.77 -19.18
N ALA A 197 -0.11 -11.30 -18.12
CA ALA A 197 0.07 -10.81 -16.76
C ALA A 197 1.54 -10.96 -16.31
N ILE A 198 2.14 -12.14 -16.55
CA ILE A 198 3.54 -12.44 -16.24
C ILE A 198 4.48 -11.46 -16.96
N ALA A 199 4.26 -11.18 -18.24
CA ALA A 199 5.08 -10.23 -18.99
C ALA A 199 4.98 -8.80 -18.42
N LEU A 200 3.78 -8.36 -18.04
CA LEU A 200 3.56 -7.05 -17.43
C LEU A 200 4.19 -6.96 -16.03
N TYR A 201 4.11 -8.03 -15.22
CA TYR A 201 4.80 -8.08 -13.93
C TYR A 201 6.33 -8.03 -14.08
N ALA A 202 6.89 -8.78 -15.02
CA ALA A 202 8.32 -8.73 -15.31
C ALA A 202 8.75 -7.32 -15.74
N GLN A 203 7.94 -6.65 -16.56
CA GLN A 203 8.17 -5.26 -16.94
C GLN A 203 8.11 -4.31 -15.73
N SER A 204 7.15 -4.47 -14.83
CA SER A 204 7.05 -3.63 -13.63
C SER A 204 8.23 -3.84 -12.68
N ILE A 205 8.64 -5.08 -12.44
CA ILE A 205 9.78 -5.42 -11.57
C ILE A 205 11.05 -4.73 -12.08
N LYS A 206 11.33 -4.84 -13.39
CA LYS A 206 12.47 -4.13 -14.01
C LYS A 206 12.38 -2.62 -13.79
N SER A 207 11.20 -2.03 -13.98
CA SER A 207 11.01 -0.58 -13.83
C SER A 207 11.10 -0.09 -12.39
N THR A 208 10.60 -0.85 -11.40
CA THR A 208 10.66 -0.47 -9.98
C THR A 208 12.07 -0.63 -9.43
N SER A 209 12.78 -1.69 -9.84
CA SER A 209 14.18 -1.93 -9.47
C SER A 209 15.10 -0.80 -9.94
N GLN A 210 14.96 -0.37 -11.19
CA GLN A 210 15.73 0.75 -11.75
C GLN A 210 15.48 2.09 -11.03
N ARG A 211 14.35 2.24 -10.35
CA ARG A 211 13.95 3.48 -9.66
C ARG A 211 14.10 3.40 -8.14
N GLY A 212 14.51 2.26 -7.59
CA GLY A 212 14.64 2.06 -6.15
C GLY A 212 13.32 1.90 -5.39
N TYR A 213 12.19 1.68 -6.06
CA TYR A 213 10.89 1.48 -5.40
C TYR A 213 10.76 0.06 -4.82
N ILE A 214 11.56 -0.23 -3.80
CA ILE A 214 11.81 -1.58 -3.27
C ILE A 214 10.53 -2.30 -2.80
N HIS A 215 9.60 -1.57 -2.18
CA HIS A 215 8.36 -2.15 -1.67
C HIS A 215 7.34 -2.43 -2.78
N ASP A 216 7.36 -1.66 -3.87
CA ASP A 216 6.54 -1.93 -5.05
C ASP A 216 7.14 -3.04 -5.90
N GLU A 217 8.47 -3.15 -5.95
CA GLU A 217 9.15 -4.31 -6.52
C GLU A 217 8.83 -5.59 -5.75
N ALA A 218 8.87 -5.55 -4.42
CA ALA A 218 8.50 -6.66 -3.55
C ALA A 218 7.04 -7.06 -3.77
N THR A 219 6.13 -6.07 -3.86
CA THR A 219 4.71 -6.28 -4.15
C THR A 219 4.51 -6.91 -5.54
N ALA A 220 5.22 -6.44 -6.57
CA ALA A 220 5.13 -6.98 -7.92
C ALA A 220 5.65 -8.43 -8.00
N ASN A 221 6.73 -8.77 -7.29
CA ASN A 221 7.21 -10.14 -7.18
C ASN A 221 6.20 -11.04 -6.47
N GLU A 222 5.56 -10.58 -5.39
CA GLU A 222 4.53 -11.33 -4.68
C GLU A 222 3.31 -11.61 -5.57
N ARG A 223 2.80 -10.60 -6.28
CA ARG A 223 1.67 -10.77 -7.20
C ARG A 223 2.01 -11.63 -8.41
N LEU A 224 3.25 -11.54 -8.92
CA LEU A 224 3.74 -12.46 -9.95
C LEU A 224 3.80 -13.89 -9.43
N ALA A 225 4.25 -14.11 -8.20
CA ALA A 225 4.27 -15.43 -7.59
C ALA A 225 2.85 -16.03 -7.50
N ASP A 226 1.87 -15.25 -7.03
CA ASP A 226 0.46 -15.66 -7.02
C ASP A 226 -0.04 -16.02 -8.44
N CYS A 227 0.32 -15.22 -9.45
CA CYS A 227 -0.05 -15.48 -10.85
C CYS A 227 0.62 -16.75 -11.42
N LEU A 228 1.90 -16.99 -11.10
CA LEU A 228 2.63 -18.18 -11.53
C LEU A 228 2.10 -19.44 -10.86
N MET A 229 1.69 -19.36 -9.59
CA MET A 229 1.02 -20.46 -8.89
C MET A 229 -0.27 -20.85 -9.60
N ASP A 230 -1.12 -19.87 -9.93
CA ASP A 230 -2.38 -20.12 -10.63
C ASP A 230 -2.16 -20.63 -12.07
N TYR A 231 -1.06 -20.23 -12.71
CA TYR A 231 -0.66 -20.75 -14.02
C TYR A 231 -0.02 -22.15 -13.99
N GLY A 232 0.24 -22.70 -12.80
CA GLY A 232 0.87 -24.03 -12.62
C GLY A 232 2.40 -24.04 -12.63
N ARG A 233 3.06 -22.88 -12.66
CA ARG A 233 4.53 -22.73 -12.67
C ARG A 233 5.08 -22.61 -11.24
N ARG A 234 4.98 -23.69 -10.46
CA ARG A 234 5.29 -23.70 -9.00
C ARG A 234 6.73 -23.29 -8.68
N ASP A 235 7.75 -23.82 -9.36
CA ASP A 235 9.15 -23.50 -9.04
C ASP A 235 9.50 -22.02 -9.31
N ASP A 236 8.95 -21.47 -10.39
CA ASP A 236 9.09 -20.05 -10.69
C ASP A 236 8.38 -19.19 -9.64
N ALA A 237 7.20 -19.62 -9.18
CA ALA A 237 6.47 -18.91 -8.13
C ALA A 237 7.24 -18.89 -6.81
N LYS A 238 7.83 -20.02 -6.41
CA LYS A 238 8.67 -20.11 -5.20
C LYS A 238 9.81 -19.09 -5.24
N SER A 239 10.54 -19.06 -6.34
CA SER A 239 11.64 -18.10 -6.56
C SER A 239 11.17 -16.65 -6.43
N ARG A 240 9.96 -16.33 -6.90
CA ARG A 240 9.39 -14.98 -6.78
C ARG A 240 8.94 -14.62 -5.37
N TYR A 241 8.43 -15.58 -4.59
CA TYR A 241 8.14 -15.36 -3.18
C TYR A 241 9.40 -15.12 -2.34
N GLU A 242 10.47 -15.87 -2.61
CA GLU A 242 11.76 -15.71 -1.94
C GLU A 242 12.35 -14.33 -2.24
N GLU A 243 12.30 -13.88 -3.50
CA GLU A 243 12.78 -12.55 -3.88
C GLU A 243 11.93 -11.43 -3.26
N SER A 244 10.61 -11.57 -3.24
CA SER A 244 9.72 -10.64 -2.53
C SER A 244 10.07 -10.54 -1.03
N SER A 245 10.35 -11.68 -0.39
CA SER A 245 10.76 -11.74 1.03
C SER A 245 12.12 -11.07 1.25
N ARG A 246 13.08 -11.26 0.34
CA ARG A 246 14.38 -10.58 0.36
C ARG A 246 14.23 -9.06 0.30
N LEU A 247 13.43 -8.56 -0.64
CA LEU A 247 13.17 -7.12 -0.83
C LEU A 247 12.44 -6.51 0.38
N TYR A 248 11.42 -7.17 0.93
CA TYR A 248 10.75 -6.70 2.15
C TYR A 248 11.67 -6.68 3.36
N ARG A 249 12.58 -7.66 3.49
CA ARG A 249 13.61 -7.68 4.54
C ARG A 249 14.57 -6.52 4.41
N GLU A 250 15.02 -6.24 3.19
CA GLU A 250 15.92 -5.11 2.90
C GLU A 250 15.26 -3.75 3.19
N TRP A 251 13.97 -3.61 2.85
CA TRP A 251 13.18 -2.43 3.21
C TRP A 251 12.93 -2.30 4.72
N GLY A 252 12.94 -3.42 5.46
CA GLY A 252 12.73 -3.47 6.91
C GLY A 252 11.31 -3.84 7.33
N ALA A 253 10.46 -4.31 6.42
CA ALA A 253 9.10 -4.78 6.72
C ALA A 253 9.10 -6.21 7.30
N LEU A 254 9.77 -6.41 8.44
CA LEU A 254 10.05 -7.73 9.00
C LEU A 254 8.77 -8.54 9.32
N LYS A 255 7.69 -7.88 9.74
CA LYS A 255 6.43 -8.60 9.98
C LYS A 255 5.83 -9.15 8.69
N LYS A 256 5.98 -8.41 7.59
CA LYS A 256 5.56 -8.87 6.26
C LYS A 256 6.42 -10.07 5.81
N VAL A 257 7.72 -10.04 6.07
CA VAL A 257 8.62 -11.17 5.78
C VAL A 257 8.17 -12.44 6.50
N GLU A 258 7.93 -12.35 7.82
CA GLU A 258 7.46 -13.48 8.63
C GLU A 258 6.17 -14.11 8.05
N VAL A 259 5.18 -13.27 7.72
CA VAL A 259 3.90 -13.72 7.14
C VAL A 259 4.11 -14.35 5.77
N LEU A 260 4.95 -13.76 4.93
CA LEU A 260 5.19 -14.24 3.58
C LEU A 260 5.96 -15.56 3.58
N GLU A 261 6.98 -15.71 4.43
CA GLU A 261 7.77 -16.94 4.54
C GLU A 261 6.94 -18.09 5.10
N ALA A 262 6.08 -17.83 6.10
CA ALA A 262 5.13 -18.83 6.60
C ALA A 262 4.13 -19.26 5.51
N LYS A 263 3.59 -18.32 4.72
CA LYS A 263 2.74 -18.62 3.56
C LYS A 263 3.49 -19.50 2.55
N THR A 264 4.69 -19.11 2.17
CA THR A 264 5.54 -19.82 1.20
C THR A 264 5.84 -21.24 1.69
N GLN A 265 6.28 -21.40 2.94
CA GLN A 265 6.55 -22.72 3.51
C GLN A 265 5.34 -23.64 3.42
N LYS A 266 4.15 -23.16 3.80
CA LYS A 266 2.91 -23.93 3.70
C LYS A 266 2.52 -24.30 2.25
N LEU A 267 2.82 -23.44 1.28
CA LEU A 267 2.48 -23.67 -0.12
C LEU A 267 3.38 -24.70 -0.80
N PHE A 268 4.64 -24.84 -0.38
CA PHE A 268 5.66 -25.70 -1.01
C PHE A 268 6.14 -26.87 -0.16
N GLN A 269 5.44 -27.17 0.94
CA GLN A 269 5.47 -28.48 1.62
C GLN A 269 4.69 -29.51 0.80
#